data_AF-A0A561SFK5-F1
#
_entry.id   AF-A0A561SFK5-F1
#
_cell.length_a   1.000
_cell.length_b   1.000
_cell.length_c   1.000
_cell.angle_alpha   90.00
_cell.angle_beta   90.00
_cell.angle_gamma   90.00
#
_symmetry.space_group_name_H-M   'P 1'
#
loop_
_entity.id
_entity.type
_entity.pdbx_description
1 polymer ?
#
loop_
_entity_poly.entity_id
_entity_poly.type
_entity_poly.pdbx_seq_one_letter_code
_entity_poly.pdbx_strand_id
1 'polypeptide(L)' 'MSNRAVFDFRKSSYSGSQGECVEVALNVPARTAVRDSKDSAGPLLVFRSDAWSAFVADVKAGDLPAR' A
#
# COMPACT_ATOMS: atom_id res chain seq x y z
N MET A 1 -9.21 22.36 -10.98
CA MET A 1 -7.87 22.14 -10.39
C MET A 1 -7.96 20.87 -9.55
N SER A 2 -7.49 19.73 -10.08
CA SER A 2 -7.56 18.44 -9.37
C SER A 2 -6.56 18.48 -8.21
N ASN A 3 -7.05 18.38 -6.98
CA ASN A 3 -6.22 18.33 -5.78
C ASN A 3 -5.39 17.05 -5.82
N ARG A 4 -4.15 17.14 -6.34
CA ARG A 4 -3.19 16.04 -6.30
C ARG A 4 -2.77 15.88 -4.85
N ALA A 5 -3.36 14.90 -4.16
CA ALA A 5 -2.85 14.47 -2.87
C ALA A 5 -1.38 14.05 -3.04
N VAL A 6 -0.49 14.61 -2.23
CA VAL A 6 0.92 14.21 -2.18
C VAL A 6 1.03 13.07 -1.17
N PHE A 7 1.40 11.88 -1.66
CA PHE A 7 1.63 10.71 -0.83
C PHE A 7 3.07 10.67 -0.34
N ASP A 8 3.23 10.53 0.98
CA ASP A 8 4.55 10.33 1.61
C ASP A 8 4.77 8.83 1.82
N PHE A 9 5.65 8.25 1.00
CA PHE A 9 5.86 6.80 0.95
C PHE A 9 6.92 6.36 1.93
N ARG A 10 6.55 5.39 2.77
CA ARG A 10 7.47 4.64 3.61
C ARG A 10 7.70 3.26 3.03
N LYS A 11 8.96 2.94 2.76
CA LYS A 11 9.39 1.60 2.34
C LYS A 11 9.19 0.59 3.47
N SER A 12 8.73 -0.61 3.12
CA SER A 12 8.57 -1.72 4.06
C SER A 12 9.94 -2.17 4.60
N SER A 13 10.01 -2.50 5.89
CA SER A 13 11.22 -3.10 6.49
C SER A 13 11.51 -4.50 5.97
N TYR A 14 10.52 -5.15 5.36
CA TYR A 14 10.68 -6.46 4.70
C TYR A 14 11.25 -6.33 3.28
N SER A 15 11.42 -5.10 2.78
CA SER A 15 12.07 -4.83 1.50
C SER A 15 13.58 -4.92 1.63
N GLY A 16 14.09 -6.13 1.38
CA GLY A 16 15.52 -6.42 1.28
C GLY A 16 16.02 -6.52 -0.17
N SER A 17 17.31 -6.84 -0.32
CA SER A 17 17.97 -7.03 -1.63
C SER A 17 17.37 -8.17 -2.48
N GLN A 18 16.63 -9.08 -1.85
CA GLN A 18 16.11 -10.31 -2.45
C GLN A 18 14.72 -10.16 -3.08
N GLY A 19 14.14 -8.96 -3.16
CA GLY A 19 13.10 -8.67 -4.16
C GLY A 19 11.68 -8.33 -3.69
N GLU A 20 11.39 -8.29 -2.39
CA GLU A 20 10.05 -7.97 -1.86
C GLU A 20 9.90 -6.45 -1.60
N CYS A 21 9.79 -5.64 -2.67
CA CYS A 21 9.85 -4.18 -2.59
C CYS A 21 8.47 -3.50 -2.60
N VAL A 22 7.95 -3.09 -1.43
CA VAL A 22 6.68 -2.37 -1.33
C VAL A 22 6.85 -1.10 -0.51
N GLU A 23 6.24 0.00 -0.98
CA GLU A 23 6.09 1.23 -0.20
C GLU A 23 4.61 1.54 0.04
N VAL A 24 4.32 2.11 1.21
CA VAL A 24 2.96 2.50 1.60
C VAL A 24 2.93 3.96 2.05
N ALA A 25 1.88 4.68 1.70
CA ALA A 25 1.61 6.02 2.19
C ALA A 25 0.27 6.05 2.94
N LEU A 26 0.30 6.62 4.15
CA LEU A 26 -0.83 6.71 5.07
C LEU A 26 -1.14 8.16 5.49
N ASN A 27 -0.42 9.14 4.94
CA ASN A 27 -0.49 10.55 5.31
C ASN A 27 -1.73 11.27 4.75
N VAL A 28 -2.50 10.62 3.86
CA VAL A 28 -3.70 11.20 3.24
C VAL A 28 -4.95 10.66 3.95
N PRO A 29 -5.83 11.53 4.48
CA PRO A 29 -7.02 11.09 5.19
C PRO A 29 -7.90 10.12 4.37
N ALA A 30 -8.34 9.04 5.02
CA ALA A 30 -9.19 7.99 4.46
C ALA A 30 -8.63 7.28 3.22
N ARG A 31 -7.34 7.46 2.89
CA ARG A 31 -6.68 6.80 1.77
C ARG A 31 -5.44 6.06 2.23
N THR A 32 -5.22 4.91 1.61
CA THR A 32 -3.96 4.17 1.71
C THR A 32 -3.45 3.94 0.30
N ALA A 33 -2.21 4.38 0.03
CA ALA A 33 -1.60 4.21 -1.27
C ALA A 33 -0.45 3.21 -1.18
N VAL A 34 -0.38 2.30 -2.16
CA VAL A 34 0.62 1.23 -2.24
C VAL A 34 1.25 1.25 -3.62
N ARG A 35 2.59 1.17 -3.68
CA ARG A 35 3.33 1.03 -4.93
C ARG A 35 4.49 0.05 -4.80
N ASP A 36 4.95 -0.41 -5.95
CA ASP A 36 6.22 -1.13 -6.07
C ASP A 36 7.38 -0.15 -5.84
N SER A 37 8.28 -0.47 -4.90
CA SER A 37 9.45 0.40 -4.67
C SER A 37 10.45 0.38 -5.83
N LYS A 38 10.42 -0.66 -6.68
CA LYS A 38 11.30 -0.82 -7.85
C LYS A 38 10.82 0.01 -9.04
N ASP A 39 9.53 0.30 -9.10
CA ASP A 39 8.90 1.11 -10.14
C ASP A 39 8.15 2.29 -9.53
N SER A 40 8.90 3.30 -9.08
CA SER A 40 8.33 4.48 -8.43
C SER A 40 7.49 5.37 -9.36
N ALA A 41 7.64 5.19 -10.69
CA ALA A 41 6.88 5.86 -11.73
C ALA A 41 5.69 5.02 -12.24
N GLY A 42 5.59 3.76 -11.81
CA GLY A 42 4.54 2.83 -12.18
C GLY A 42 3.17 3.16 -11.58
N PRO A 43 2.17 2.29 -11.84
CA PRO A 43 0.82 2.48 -11.34
C PRO A 43 0.74 2.54 -9.81
N LEU A 44 -0.02 3.50 -9.30
CA LEU A 44 -0.30 3.66 -7.88
C LEU A 44 -1.65 3.03 -7.51
N LEU A 45 -1.65 2.07 -6.59
CA LEU A 45 -2.88 1.51 -6.05
C LEU A 45 -3.34 2.35 -4.86
N VAL A 46 -4.57 2.86 -4.91
CA VAL A 46 -5.16 3.68 -3.84
C VAL A 46 -6.44 3.04 -3.34
N PHE A 47 -6.43 2.70 -2.05
CA PHE A 47 -7.55 2.10 -1.34
C PHE A 47 -8.17 3.10 -0.36
N ARG A 48 -9.41 2.84 0.05
CA ARG A 48 -9.94 3.45 1.27
C ARG A 48 -9.21 2.85 2.47
N SER A 49 -8.92 3.65 3.49
CA SER A 49 -8.20 3.17 4.68
C SER A 49 -8.92 2.05 5.42
N ASP A 50 -10.26 2.08 5.47
CA ASP A 50 -11.05 1.03 6.14
C ASP A 50 -10.98 -0.31 5.41
N ALA A 51 -11.10 -0.29 4.08
CA ALA A 51 -10.91 -1.49 3.25
C ALA A 51 -9.50 -2.06 3.37
N TRP A 52 -8.48 -1.19 3.42
CA TRP A 52 -7.10 -1.62 3.64
C TRP A 52 -6.91 -2.28 5.01
N SER A 53 -7.47 -1.70 6.07
CA SER A 53 -7.42 -2.28 7.41
C SER A 53 -8.11 -3.64 7.49
N ALA A 54 -9.29 -3.78 6.86
CA ALA A 54 -9.99 -5.07 6.79
C ALA A 54 -9.15 -6.12 6.04
N PHE A 55 -8.63 -5.76 4.87
CA PHE A 55 -7.74 -6.64 4.10
C PHE A 55 -6.53 -7.12 4.93
N VAL A 56 -5.85 -6.22 5.64
CA VAL A 56 -4.69 -6.59 6.48
C VAL A 56 -5.11 -7.50 7.65
N ALA A 57 -6.30 -7.29 8.21
CA ALA A 57 -6.84 -8.17 9.26
C ALA A 57 -7.08 -9.59 8.72
N ASP A 58 -7.74 -9.72 7.57
CA ASP A 58 -8.04 -11.00 6.94
C ASP A 58 -6.75 -11.75 6.55
N VAL A 59 -5.75 -11.05 5.99
CA VAL A 59 -4.42 -11.62 5.70
C VAL A 59 -3.77 -12.21 6.96
N LYS A 60 -3.83 -11.49 8.08
CA LYS A 60 -3.23 -11.93 9.34
C LYS A 60 -3.98 -13.12 9.95
N ALA A 61 -5.30 -13.15 9.79
CA ALA A 61 -6.14 -14.25 10.26
C ALA A 61 -6.00 -15.51 9.38
N GLY A 62 -5.55 -15.36 8.13
CA GLY A 62 -5.53 -16.44 7.15
C GLY A 62 -6.91 -16.66 6.50
N ASP A 63 -7.79 -15.66 6.58
CA ASP A 63 -9.20 -15.74 6.17
C ASP A 63 -9.42 -15.28 4.72
N LEU A 64 -8.35 -14.96 3.99
CA LEU A 64 -8.46 -14.71 2.56
C LEU A 64 -8.82 -16.01 1.83
N PRO A 65 -9.85 -16.00 0.97
CA PRO A 65 -10.24 -17.19 0.24
C PRO A 65 -9.07 -17.68 -0.62
N ALA A 66 -8.74 -18.96 -0.49
CA ALA A 66 -7.89 -19.64 -1.45
C ALA A 66 -8.62 -19.62 -2.80
N ARG A 67 -8.06 -18.90 -3.77
CA ARG A 67 -8.59 -18.81 -5.11
C ARG A 67 -8.34 -20.09 -5.90
#